data_AF-A0A812ZB93-F1
#
_entry.id   AF-A0A812ZB93-F1
#
_cell.length_a   1.000
_cell.length_b   1.000
_cell.length_c   1.000
_cell.angle_alpha   90.00
_cell.angle_beta   90.00
_cell.angle_gamma   90.00
#
_symmetry.space_group_name_H-M   'P 1'
#
loop_
_entity.id
_entity.type
_entity.pdbx_description
1 polymer ?
#
loop_
_entity_poly.entity_id
_entity_poly.type
_entity_poly.pdbx_seq_one_letter_code
_entity_poly.pdbx_strand_id
1 'polypeptide(L)'
;MSFRDADLRSAPRKRPQGDAAVIPVERALKRRSSVASPARKRACRPITTARPAISELKSIVINLERRPDRMEGCEQRLRKHCANLPFERFAATDGRQASIPLEEVATSWNTARNVSFQKQRALRKGWNDLDTYQVRTLELSPGERGCASSHVRAWQACLERAEGTDRPLLVLEDDAAPTPEFCDLLDKALGALPEDAHLLYLGYSQAADWRREVSAELVESLYVWTTVAYIVWPAGAKILLSKLPVNEPVDNWMAGLCASDDIKAYCVRPKIVLQADAWNVNSDVAHSDEHYWGPNSDIQHSDVLYWGPGHPEAGGDPAGGLLWDLDSEDSEDE
;
A
#
# COMPACT_ATOMS: atom_id res chain seq x y z
N MET A 1 64.12 39.64 -3.58
CA MET A 1 64.93 39.18 -4.74
C MET A 1 64.11 38.08 -5.42
N SER A 2 63.11 38.38 -6.26
CA SER A 2 63.15 38.86 -7.66
C SER A 2 64.09 38.06 -8.56
N PHE A 3 63.52 37.30 -9.51
CA PHE A 3 63.63 37.41 -10.99
C PHE A 3 62.53 36.46 -11.56
N ARG A 4 61.44 36.88 -12.24
CA ARG A 4 61.26 37.46 -13.60
C ARG A 4 61.81 36.54 -14.71
N ASP A 5 61.25 36.36 -15.90
CA ASP A 5 60.00 36.71 -16.62
C ASP A 5 60.10 35.98 -17.99
N ALA A 6 58.96 35.69 -18.65
CA ALA A 6 58.72 35.66 -20.13
C ALA A 6 57.40 34.88 -20.39
N ASP A 7 56.21 35.47 -20.64
CA ASP A 7 55.77 36.38 -21.73
C ASP A 7 55.78 35.60 -23.10
N LEU A 8 54.78 35.52 -24.00
CA LEU A 8 53.66 36.38 -24.44
C LEU A 8 52.61 35.56 -25.26
N ARG A 9 51.32 35.87 -25.01
CA ARG A 9 50.23 36.27 -25.94
C ARG A 9 49.96 35.56 -27.30
N SER A 10 48.64 35.36 -27.50
CA SER A 10 47.78 35.71 -28.66
C SER A 10 47.35 34.63 -29.69
N ALA A 11 46.02 34.49 -29.81
CA ALA A 11 45.23 33.89 -30.89
C ALA A 11 45.19 34.82 -32.15
N PRO A 12 44.48 34.58 -33.30
CA PRO A 12 43.46 33.54 -33.61
C PRO A 12 43.37 32.98 -35.07
N ARG A 13 42.42 32.03 -35.27
CA ARG A 13 41.61 31.66 -36.48
C ARG A 13 42.26 31.18 -37.80
N LYS A 14 41.75 30.05 -38.34
CA LYS A 14 41.06 29.97 -39.66
C LYS A 14 40.38 28.61 -39.92
N ARG A 15 39.18 28.67 -40.51
CA ARG A 15 38.39 27.55 -41.11
C ARG A 15 38.92 27.23 -42.52
N PRO A 16 38.56 26.07 -43.12
CA PRO A 16 38.42 25.96 -44.55
C PRO A 16 36.94 25.95 -44.99
N GLN A 17 36.74 26.47 -46.20
CA GLN A 17 35.50 26.73 -46.91
C GLN A 17 35.48 25.81 -48.15
N GLY A 18 34.31 25.33 -48.55
CA GLY A 18 34.09 24.60 -49.80
C GLY A 18 32.66 24.84 -50.27
N ASP A 19 32.53 25.66 -51.31
CA ASP A 19 31.28 26.07 -51.95
C ASP A 19 30.73 24.98 -52.90
N ALA A 20 29.40 24.87 -52.99
CA ALA A 20 28.72 24.54 -54.24
C ALA A 20 27.25 25.00 -54.24
N ALA A 21 26.86 25.59 -55.37
CA ALA A 21 25.67 26.38 -55.65
C ALA A 21 24.30 25.68 -55.50
N VAL A 22 23.29 26.51 -55.22
CA VAL A 22 21.86 26.20 -55.24
C VAL A 22 21.29 26.53 -56.63
N ILE A 23 20.60 25.57 -57.26
CA ILE A 23 19.65 25.78 -58.37
C ILE A 23 18.39 24.93 -58.08
N PRO A 24 17.16 25.46 -58.22
CA PRO A 24 15.94 24.82 -57.73
C PRO A 24 15.31 23.85 -58.75
N VAL A 25 14.70 22.77 -58.27
CA VAL A 25 13.81 21.92 -59.08
C VAL A 25 12.57 21.59 -58.26
N GLU A 26 11.44 22.21 -58.63
CA GLU A 26 10.10 21.78 -58.24
C GLU A 26 9.84 20.35 -58.72
N ARG A 27 9.26 19.50 -57.86
CA ARG A 27 8.63 18.26 -58.32
C ARG A 27 7.31 18.01 -57.61
N ALA A 28 6.28 18.00 -58.45
CA ALA A 28 4.86 17.91 -58.14
C ALA A 28 4.45 16.64 -57.38
N LEU A 29 3.52 16.82 -56.44
CA LEU A 29 2.72 15.76 -55.82
C LEU A 29 1.90 15.00 -56.87
N LYS A 30 2.07 13.67 -56.93
CA LYS A 30 1.06 12.76 -57.49
C LYS A 30 0.45 11.94 -56.36
N ARG A 31 -0.78 12.29 -55.98
CA ARG A 31 -1.68 11.49 -55.14
C ARG A 31 -1.98 10.16 -55.85
N ARG A 32 -1.68 9.03 -55.20
CA ARG A 32 -2.25 7.73 -55.54
C ARG A 32 -3.28 7.38 -54.47
N SER A 33 -4.52 7.25 -54.91
CA SER A 33 -5.66 6.74 -54.15
C SER A 33 -5.55 5.22 -54.02
N SER A 34 -5.47 4.69 -52.79
CA SER A 34 -5.76 3.28 -52.52
C SER A 34 -7.07 3.18 -51.74
N VAL A 35 -8.03 2.51 -52.37
CA VAL A 35 -9.37 2.20 -51.88
C VAL A 35 -9.26 1.31 -50.63
N ALA A 36 -9.93 1.71 -49.55
CA ALA A 36 -9.99 0.96 -48.31
C ALA A 36 -11.03 -0.18 -48.42
N SER A 37 -10.63 -1.41 -48.11
CA SER A 37 -11.54 -2.54 -47.91
C SER A 37 -12.24 -2.44 -46.55
N PRO A 38 -13.52 -2.80 -46.42
CA PRO A 38 -14.23 -2.71 -45.15
C PRO A 38 -13.79 -3.86 -44.23
N ALA A 39 -13.00 -3.53 -43.21
CA ALA A 39 -12.75 -4.44 -42.11
C ALA A 39 -14.06 -4.72 -41.38
N ARG A 40 -14.51 -5.97 -41.40
CA ARG A 40 -15.62 -6.45 -40.56
C ARG A 40 -15.25 -6.20 -39.10
N LYS A 41 -15.86 -5.19 -38.48
CA LYS A 41 -15.88 -5.04 -37.02
C LYS A 41 -16.62 -6.25 -36.46
N ARG A 42 -15.89 -7.26 -35.95
CA ARG A 42 -16.46 -8.15 -34.94
C ARG A 42 -16.78 -7.26 -33.76
N ALA A 43 -18.08 -7.03 -33.53
CA ALA A 43 -18.53 -6.49 -32.27
C ALA A 43 -18.13 -7.49 -31.18
N CYS A 44 -17.02 -7.24 -30.50
CA CYS A 44 -16.84 -7.79 -29.16
C CYS A 44 -17.96 -7.20 -28.32
N ARG A 45 -18.92 -8.03 -27.94
CA ARG A 45 -19.83 -7.69 -26.85
C ARG A 45 -18.95 -7.33 -25.64
N PRO A 46 -19.23 -6.23 -24.93
CA PRO A 46 -18.57 -6.00 -23.65
C PRO A 46 -18.92 -7.19 -22.77
N ILE A 47 -17.91 -7.89 -22.28
CA ILE A 47 -18.08 -8.80 -21.16
C ILE A 47 -18.21 -7.86 -19.97
N THR A 48 -19.41 -7.40 -19.66
CA THR A 48 -19.70 -6.86 -18.33
C THR A 48 -19.58 -8.04 -17.37
N THR A 49 -18.39 -8.22 -16.78
CA THR A 49 -18.24 -9.11 -15.64
C THR A 49 -19.05 -8.49 -14.51
N ALA A 50 -20.20 -9.08 -14.21
CA ALA A 50 -20.97 -8.70 -13.04
C ALA A 50 -20.06 -8.81 -11.81
N ARG A 51 -20.00 -7.75 -11.01
CA ARG A 51 -19.14 -7.72 -9.82
C ARG A 51 -19.67 -8.71 -8.79
N PRO A 52 -18.78 -9.39 -8.05
CA PRO A 52 -19.20 -10.44 -7.14
C PRO A 52 -20.08 -9.84 -6.05
N ALA A 53 -21.20 -10.51 -5.77
CA ALA A 53 -21.92 -10.24 -4.54
C ALA A 53 -21.03 -10.59 -3.34
N ILE A 54 -21.23 -9.95 -2.19
CA ILE A 54 -20.43 -10.19 -0.97
C ILE A 54 -20.40 -11.69 -0.60
N SER A 55 -21.52 -12.40 -0.78
CA SER A 55 -21.62 -13.84 -0.53
C SER A 55 -20.79 -14.72 -1.47
N GLU A 56 -20.35 -14.18 -2.61
CA GLU A 56 -19.52 -14.86 -3.60
C GLU A 56 -18.03 -14.51 -3.46
N LEU A 57 -17.71 -13.49 -2.65
CA LEU A 57 -16.36 -13.02 -2.42
C LEU A 57 -15.62 -13.99 -1.51
N LYS A 58 -14.76 -14.82 -2.10
CA LYS A 58 -13.87 -15.70 -1.35
C LYS A 58 -12.92 -14.86 -0.51
N SER A 59 -12.84 -15.18 0.77
CA SER A 59 -12.03 -14.43 1.72
C SER A 59 -11.08 -15.34 2.48
N ILE A 60 -9.90 -14.83 2.80
CA ILE A 60 -8.94 -15.47 3.69
C ILE A 60 -8.59 -14.54 4.83
N VAL A 61 -8.34 -15.12 6.00
CA VAL A 61 -7.82 -14.42 7.18
C VAL A 61 -6.41 -14.92 7.46
N ILE A 62 -5.41 -14.08 7.21
CA ILE A 62 -4.00 -14.34 7.52
C ILE A 62 -3.84 -14.37 9.04
N ASN A 63 -3.44 -15.51 9.56
CA ASN A 63 -3.33 -15.72 11.00
C ASN A 63 -2.16 -16.66 11.33
N LEU A 64 -1.39 -16.30 12.36
CA LEU A 64 -0.30 -17.12 12.86
C LEU A 64 -0.85 -18.32 13.64
N GLU A 65 -0.29 -19.51 13.40
CA GLU A 65 -0.74 -20.77 14.05
C GLU A 65 -0.80 -20.66 15.58
N ARG A 66 0.17 -19.96 16.15
CA ARG A 66 0.29 -19.75 17.60
C ARG A 66 -0.63 -18.66 18.16
N ARG A 67 -1.48 -18.04 17.35
CA ARG A 67 -2.45 -16.99 17.73
C ARG A 67 -3.91 -17.40 17.46
N PRO A 68 -4.39 -18.53 18.02
CA PRO A 68 -5.80 -18.90 17.89
C PRO A 68 -6.73 -17.87 18.53
N ASP A 69 -6.26 -17.17 19.58
CA ASP A 69 -6.97 -16.08 20.24
C ASP A 69 -7.37 -14.94 19.28
N ARG A 70 -6.42 -14.50 18.43
CA ARG A 70 -6.69 -13.45 17.43
C ARG A 70 -7.64 -13.93 16.34
N MET A 71 -7.49 -15.18 15.90
CA MET A 71 -8.39 -15.77 14.91
C MET A 71 -9.83 -15.83 15.41
N GLU A 72 -10.04 -16.29 16.65
CA GLU A 72 -11.35 -16.34 17.29
C GLU A 72 -11.97 -14.93 17.43
N GLY A 73 -11.18 -13.94 17.85
CA GLY A 73 -11.63 -12.55 17.92
C GLY A 73 -12.02 -11.99 16.55
N CYS A 74 -11.23 -12.26 15.51
CA CYS A 74 -11.54 -11.86 14.13
C CYS A 74 -12.83 -12.50 13.62
N GLU A 75 -13.00 -13.80 13.85
CA GLU A 75 -14.21 -14.54 13.49
C GLU A 75 -15.46 -13.96 14.14
N GLN A 76 -15.40 -13.58 15.41
CA GLN A 76 -16.51 -12.93 16.10
C GLN A 76 -16.88 -11.59 15.46
N ARG A 77 -15.87 -10.74 15.17
CA ARG A 77 -16.09 -9.42 14.51
C ARG A 77 -16.64 -9.58 13.10
N LEU A 78 -16.10 -10.51 12.31
CA LEU A 78 -16.57 -10.83 10.96
C LEU A 78 -18.01 -11.34 10.97
N ARG A 79 -18.36 -12.28 11.87
CA ARG A 79 -19.74 -12.79 11.96
C ARG A 79 -20.74 -11.73 12.39
N LYS A 80 -20.32 -10.78 13.23
CA LYS A 80 -21.18 -9.69 13.71
C LYS A 80 -21.54 -8.71 12.61
N HIS A 81 -20.59 -8.31 11.77
CA HIS A 81 -20.77 -7.22 10.80
C HIS A 81 -20.85 -7.69 9.33
N CYS A 82 -20.41 -8.91 9.05
CA CYS A 82 -20.31 -9.49 7.70
C CYS A 82 -20.86 -10.92 7.66
N ALA A 83 -22.03 -11.18 8.24
CA ALA A 83 -22.55 -12.54 8.49
C ALA A 83 -22.60 -13.48 7.26
N ASN A 84 -22.71 -12.93 6.05
CA ASN A 84 -22.78 -13.70 4.80
C ASN A 84 -21.43 -13.81 4.06
N LEU A 85 -20.36 -13.23 4.59
CA LEU A 85 -19.04 -13.27 3.97
C LEU A 85 -18.38 -14.64 4.23
N PRO A 86 -18.11 -15.45 3.19
CA PRO A 86 -17.37 -16.69 3.38
C PRO A 86 -15.89 -16.37 3.59
N PHE A 87 -15.34 -16.83 4.71
CA PHE A 87 -13.91 -16.72 5.00
C PHE A 87 -13.35 -18.04 5.55
N GLU A 88 -12.05 -18.23 5.39
CA GLU A 88 -11.31 -19.30 6.01
C GLU A 88 -9.99 -18.80 6.57
N ARG A 89 -9.45 -19.50 7.57
CA ARG A 89 -8.12 -19.22 8.09
C ARG A 89 -7.06 -19.56 7.04
N PHE A 90 -6.13 -18.65 6.83
CA PHE A 90 -4.95 -18.83 5.99
C PHE A 90 -3.70 -18.71 6.86
N ALA A 91 -2.96 -19.81 6.97
CA ALA A 91 -1.79 -19.86 7.84
C ALA A 91 -0.77 -18.79 7.43
N ALA A 92 -0.44 -17.88 8.35
CA ALA A 92 0.60 -16.89 8.18
C ALA A 92 1.99 -17.52 8.29
N THR A 93 2.97 -16.88 7.66
CA THR A 93 4.38 -17.24 7.78
C THR A 93 4.91 -16.62 9.08
N ASP A 94 5.25 -17.45 10.07
CA ASP A 94 5.96 -16.95 11.25
C ASP A 94 7.43 -16.71 10.88
N GLY A 95 7.79 -15.46 10.59
CA GLY A 95 9.15 -15.13 10.17
C GLY A 95 10.21 -15.30 11.26
N ARG A 96 9.84 -15.57 12.52
CA ARG A 96 10.80 -16.00 13.57
C ARG A 96 11.18 -17.47 13.44
N GLN A 97 10.35 -18.28 12.77
CA GLN A 97 10.52 -19.73 12.65
C GLN A 97 10.84 -20.15 11.21
N ALA A 98 10.26 -19.49 10.22
CA ALA A 98 10.37 -19.83 8.82
C ALA A 98 11.66 -19.27 8.18
N SER A 99 12.30 -20.08 7.33
CA SER A 99 13.33 -19.61 6.41
C SER A 99 12.66 -18.99 5.18
N ILE A 100 12.67 -17.66 5.10
CA ILE A 100 12.07 -16.90 3.99
C ILE A 100 13.15 -16.63 2.92
N PRO A 101 12.97 -17.08 1.66
CA PRO A 101 13.94 -16.87 0.60
C PRO A 101 14.17 -15.40 0.24
N LEU A 102 15.37 -15.05 -0.22
CA LEU A 102 15.74 -13.67 -0.57
C LEU A 102 15.11 -13.19 -1.89
N GLU A 103 14.79 -14.12 -2.78
CA GLU A 103 14.01 -13.89 -3.99
C GLU A 103 12.54 -13.56 -3.70
N GLU A 104 12.05 -13.90 -2.50
CA GLU A 104 10.70 -13.61 -2.06
C GLU A 104 10.65 -12.31 -1.25
N VAL A 105 11.48 -12.22 -0.21
CA VAL A 105 11.54 -11.05 0.67
C VAL A 105 12.99 -10.72 1.03
N ALA A 106 13.39 -9.48 0.76
CA ALA A 106 14.71 -8.96 1.11
C ALA A 106 14.95 -8.99 2.63
N THR A 107 16.20 -8.75 3.04
CA THR A 107 16.55 -8.61 4.46
C THR A 107 16.61 -7.17 4.91
N SER A 108 16.79 -6.21 4.00
CA SER A 108 16.89 -4.80 4.33
C SER A 108 16.19 -3.93 3.31
N TRP A 109 15.87 -2.71 3.72
CA TRP A 109 15.13 -1.75 2.93
C TRP A 109 15.64 -0.33 3.13
N ASN A 110 15.46 0.50 2.11
CA ASN A 110 15.77 1.92 2.18
C ASN A 110 14.49 2.73 2.40
N THR A 111 14.45 3.48 3.49
CA THR A 111 13.26 4.21 3.94
C THR A 111 12.98 5.51 3.18
N ALA A 112 13.80 5.90 2.18
CA ALA A 112 13.69 7.21 1.53
C ALA A 112 12.29 7.51 0.99
N ARG A 113 11.65 6.52 0.36
CA ARG A 113 10.28 6.67 -0.13
C ARG A 113 9.31 6.86 1.03
N ASN A 114 9.34 5.97 2.04
CA ASN A 114 8.46 6.06 3.20
C ASN A 114 8.59 7.43 3.90
N VAL A 115 9.82 7.87 4.16
CA VAL A 115 10.12 9.18 4.77
C VAL A 115 9.51 10.34 4.00
N SER A 116 9.51 10.30 2.66
CA SER A 116 8.88 11.34 1.85
C SER A 116 7.36 11.41 2.04
N PHE A 117 6.71 10.27 2.26
CA PHE A 117 5.26 10.17 2.48
C PHE A 117 4.85 10.40 3.94
N GLN A 118 5.71 10.03 4.89
CA GLN A 118 5.55 10.41 6.30
C GLN A 118 5.57 11.92 6.49
N LYS A 119 6.53 12.63 5.86
CA LYS A 119 6.55 14.10 5.86
C LYS A 119 5.29 14.72 5.25
N GLN A 120 4.75 14.12 4.19
CA GLN A 120 3.48 14.56 3.61
C GLN A 120 2.30 14.37 4.57
N ARG A 121 2.24 13.23 5.28
CA ARG A 121 1.22 13.01 6.33
C ARG A 121 1.33 14.02 7.45
N ALA A 122 2.52 14.25 7.98
CA ALA A 122 2.78 15.23 9.03
C ALA A 122 2.30 16.63 8.62
N LEU A 123 2.66 17.09 7.41
CA LEU A 123 2.18 18.36 6.86
C LEU A 123 0.65 18.41 6.76
N ARG A 124 0.01 17.36 6.22
CA ARG A 124 -1.45 17.31 6.08
C ARG A 124 -2.18 17.34 7.43
N LYS A 125 -1.59 16.72 8.45
CA LYS A 125 -2.14 16.63 9.80
C LYS A 125 -1.76 17.82 10.70
N GLY A 126 -0.87 18.71 10.21
CA GLY A 126 -0.37 19.85 10.98
C GLY A 126 0.57 19.45 12.12
N TRP A 127 1.27 18.32 12.00
CA TRP A 127 2.27 17.90 12.97
C TRP A 127 3.58 18.67 12.79
N ASN A 128 4.28 18.89 13.91
CA ASN A 128 5.50 19.70 13.95
C ASN A 128 6.72 18.84 14.33
N ASP A 129 6.94 17.78 13.56
CA ASP A 129 7.94 16.73 13.80
C ASP A 129 8.72 16.36 12.53
N LEU A 130 8.72 17.24 11.52
CA LEU A 130 9.33 16.97 10.20
C LEU A 130 10.83 16.64 10.26
N ASP A 131 11.52 17.12 11.28
CA ASP A 131 12.93 16.88 11.56
C ASP A 131 13.21 15.46 12.08
N THR A 132 12.19 14.76 12.59
CA THR A 132 12.32 13.38 13.08
C THR A 132 12.42 12.35 11.94
N TYR A 133 11.88 12.66 10.76
CA TYR A 133 11.87 11.75 9.61
C TYR A 133 13.20 11.79 8.85
N GLN A 134 14.06 10.80 9.16
CA GLN A 134 15.41 10.65 8.62
C GLN A 134 15.51 9.40 7.73
N VAL A 135 16.11 9.55 6.55
CA VAL A 135 16.35 8.44 5.62
C VAL A 135 17.42 7.51 6.19
N ARG A 136 17.11 6.22 6.16
CA ARG A 136 17.93 5.12 6.69
C ARG A 136 17.82 3.89 5.79
N THR A 137 18.82 3.02 5.89
CA THR A 137 18.70 1.62 5.48
C THR A 137 18.52 0.79 6.75
N LEU A 138 17.45 0.00 6.81
CA LEU A 138 17.06 -0.78 7.98
C LEU A 138 16.98 -2.26 7.61
N GLU A 139 17.29 -3.14 8.56
CA GLU A 139 17.00 -4.57 8.42
C GLU A 139 15.51 -4.79 8.71
N LEU A 140 14.83 -5.49 7.80
CA LEU A 140 13.46 -5.93 8.01
C LEU A 140 13.42 -6.90 9.18
N SER A 141 12.49 -6.66 10.10
CA SER A 141 12.28 -7.54 11.24
C SER A 141 11.81 -8.91 10.76
N PRO A 142 12.00 -9.98 11.56
CA PRO A 142 11.41 -11.28 11.27
C PRO A 142 9.88 -11.19 11.06
N GLY A 143 9.20 -10.32 11.82
CA GLY A 143 7.76 -10.11 11.69
C GLY A 143 7.37 -9.47 10.36
N GLU A 144 8.08 -8.43 9.92
CA GLU A 144 7.85 -7.77 8.63
C GLU A 144 8.09 -8.73 7.46
N ARG A 145 9.16 -9.53 7.54
CA ARG A 145 9.43 -10.55 6.51
C ARG A 145 8.35 -11.63 6.49
N GLY A 146 7.90 -12.08 7.65
CA GLY A 146 6.79 -13.05 7.78
C GLY A 146 5.46 -12.51 7.25
N CYS A 147 5.14 -11.25 7.56
CA CYS A 147 3.98 -10.54 7.01
C CYS A 147 4.07 -10.50 5.47
N ALA A 148 5.17 -10.00 4.91
CA ALA A 148 5.39 -9.95 3.46
C ALA A 148 5.23 -11.32 2.79
N SER A 149 5.88 -12.36 3.33
CA SER A 149 5.75 -13.73 2.82
C SER A 149 4.31 -14.26 2.86
N SER A 150 3.55 -13.91 3.89
CA SER A 150 2.13 -14.29 3.99
C SER A 150 1.30 -13.66 2.88
N HIS A 151 1.54 -12.39 2.56
CA HIS A 151 0.87 -11.70 1.46
C HIS A 151 1.31 -12.20 0.08
N VAL A 152 2.59 -12.56 -0.10
CA VAL A 152 3.06 -13.21 -1.34
C VAL A 152 2.28 -14.51 -1.59
N ARG A 153 2.12 -15.35 -0.55
CA ARG A 153 1.31 -16.57 -0.64
C ARG A 153 -0.17 -16.28 -0.85
N ALA A 154 -0.71 -15.21 -0.27
CA ALA A 154 -2.07 -14.77 -0.55
C ALA A 154 -2.27 -14.37 -2.02
N TRP A 155 -1.30 -13.70 -2.65
CA TRP A 155 -1.35 -13.37 -4.08
C TRP A 155 -1.27 -14.62 -4.96
N GLN A 156 -0.45 -15.61 -4.58
CA GLN A 156 -0.42 -16.92 -5.26
C GLN A 156 -1.79 -17.62 -5.13
N ALA A 157 -2.35 -17.65 -3.93
CA ALA A 157 -3.68 -18.22 -3.67
C ALA A 157 -4.79 -17.50 -4.46
N CYS A 158 -4.69 -16.18 -4.67
CA CYS A 158 -5.59 -15.44 -5.54
C CYS A 158 -5.57 -16.00 -6.98
N LEU A 159 -4.39 -16.24 -7.54
CA LEU A 159 -4.27 -16.80 -8.90
C LEU A 159 -4.77 -18.24 -9.00
N GLU A 160 -4.47 -19.06 -8.00
CA GLU A 160 -4.91 -20.46 -7.95
C GLU A 160 -6.44 -20.55 -7.89
N ARG A 161 -7.05 -19.81 -6.96
CA ARG A 161 -8.51 -19.82 -6.72
C ARG A 161 -9.31 -19.14 -7.82
N ALA A 162 -8.68 -18.24 -8.56
CA ALA A 162 -9.33 -17.62 -9.70
C ALA A 162 -9.58 -18.63 -10.83
N GLU A 163 -8.85 -19.75 -10.90
CA GLU A 163 -9.03 -20.80 -11.93
C GLU A 163 -9.10 -20.24 -13.36
N GLY A 164 -8.29 -19.21 -13.66
CA GLY A 164 -8.27 -18.54 -14.97
C GLY A 164 -9.43 -17.56 -15.22
N THR A 165 -10.27 -17.32 -14.23
CA THR A 165 -11.28 -16.24 -14.22
C THR A 165 -10.71 -14.94 -13.63
N ASP A 166 -11.53 -13.90 -13.57
CA ASP A 166 -11.19 -12.62 -12.93
C ASP A 166 -11.76 -12.50 -11.50
N ARG A 167 -12.05 -13.64 -10.85
CA ARG A 167 -12.57 -13.64 -9.49
C ARG A 167 -11.51 -13.12 -8.52
N PRO A 168 -11.80 -12.05 -7.76
CA PRO A 168 -10.85 -11.52 -6.79
C PRO A 168 -10.84 -12.33 -5.49
N LEU A 169 -9.83 -12.07 -4.66
CA LEU A 169 -9.71 -12.60 -3.30
C LEU A 169 -9.74 -11.44 -2.31
N LEU A 170 -10.58 -11.55 -1.27
CA LEU A 170 -10.50 -10.67 -0.10
C LEU A 170 -9.45 -11.24 0.87
N VAL A 171 -8.43 -10.43 1.16
CA VAL A 171 -7.38 -10.72 2.13
C VAL A 171 -7.64 -9.88 3.37
N LEU A 172 -7.73 -10.54 4.52
CA LEU A 172 -7.90 -9.95 5.84
C LEU A 172 -6.74 -10.39 6.73
N GLU A 173 -6.32 -9.55 7.67
CA GLU A 173 -5.49 -9.95 8.81
C GLU A 173 -6.39 -10.32 10.01
N ASP A 174 -5.84 -11.02 11.00
CA ASP A 174 -6.59 -11.48 12.19
C ASP A 174 -6.91 -10.37 13.22
N ASP A 175 -6.43 -9.15 13.01
CA ASP A 175 -6.88 -7.94 13.70
C ASP A 175 -7.93 -7.16 12.90
N ALA A 176 -8.43 -7.68 11.77
CA ALA A 176 -9.50 -7.02 11.03
C ALA A 176 -10.77 -6.87 11.89
N ALA A 177 -11.31 -5.65 11.91
CA ALA A 177 -12.52 -5.25 12.61
C ALA A 177 -13.47 -4.52 11.65
N PRO A 178 -14.37 -5.24 10.96
CA PRO A 178 -15.34 -4.61 10.05
C PRO A 178 -16.32 -3.70 10.80
N THR A 179 -16.70 -2.62 10.16
CA THR A 179 -17.69 -1.64 10.65
C THR A 179 -19.13 -2.12 10.41
N PRO A 180 -20.14 -1.58 11.13
CA PRO A 180 -21.55 -1.86 10.85
C PRO A 180 -21.98 -1.57 9.40
N GLU A 181 -21.35 -0.59 8.75
CA GLU A 181 -21.66 -0.15 7.39
C GLU A 181 -20.95 -0.98 6.31
N PHE A 182 -20.21 -2.04 6.68
CA PHE A 182 -19.34 -2.79 5.77
C PHE A 182 -20.02 -3.22 4.49
N CYS A 183 -21.17 -3.92 4.58
CA CYS A 183 -21.84 -4.46 3.41
C CYS A 183 -22.32 -3.35 2.46
N ASP A 184 -23.00 -2.34 3.01
CA ASP A 184 -23.60 -1.26 2.23
C ASP A 184 -22.55 -0.41 1.51
N LEU A 185 -21.46 -0.07 2.21
CA LEU A 185 -20.39 0.75 1.64
C LEU A 185 -19.51 -0.05 0.68
N LEU A 186 -19.29 -1.35 0.95
CA LEU A 186 -18.58 -2.21 0.00
C LEU A 186 -19.37 -2.36 -1.31
N ASP A 187 -20.68 -2.58 -1.24
CA ASP A 187 -21.52 -2.69 -2.44
C ASP A 187 -21.51 -1.40 -3.27
N LYS A 188 -21.58 -0.22 -2.62
CA LYS A 188 -21.48 1.08 -3.31
C LYS A 188 -20.10 1.30 -3.94
N ALA A 189 -19.03 1.02 -3.20
CA ALA A 189 -17.67 1.14 -3.70
C ALA A 189 -17.41 0.18 -4.87
N LEU A 190 -17.86 -1.08 -4.74
CA LEU A 190 -17.88 -2.05 -5.83
C LEU A 190 -18.80 -1.62 -6.96
N GLY A 191 -19.84 -0.81 -6.78
CA GLY A 191 -20.61 -0.24 -7.88
C GLY A 191 -19.83 0.81 -8.69
N ALA A 192 -18.97 1.59 -8.03
CA ALA A 192 -18.23 2.71 -8.61
C ALA A 192 -16.80 2.37 -9.06
N LEU A 193 -16.25 1.22 -8.64
CA LEU A 193 -14.87 0.82 -8.94
C LEU A 193 -14.59 0.83 -10.46
N PRO A 194 -13.38 1.16 -10.93
CA PRO A 194 -13.03 0.93 -12.33
C PRO A 194 -12.81 -0.56 -12.64
N GLU A 195 -13.14 -1.01 -13.85
CA GLU A 195 -13.00 -2.43 -14.26
C GLU A 195 -11.53 -2.90 -14.29
N ASP A 196 -10.59 -1.98 -14.42
CA ASP A 196 -9.15 -2.24 -14.46
C ASP A 196 -8.47 -2.05 -13.10
N ALA A 197 -9.24 -2.06 -12.00
CA ALA A 197 -8.69 -2.02 -10.66
C ALA A 197 -7.85 -3.27 -10.35
N HIS A 198 -6.69 -3.06 -9.75
CA HIS A 198 -5.82 -4.14 -9.30
C HIS A 198 -6.07 -4.48 -7.83
N LEU A 199 -6.33 -3.45 -7.02
CA LEU A 199 -6.56 -3.55 -5.57
C LEU A 199 -7.69 -2.63 -5.11
N LEU A 200 -8.41 -3.04 -4.08
CA LEU A 200 -9.35 -2.21 -3.32
C LEU A 200 -9.08 -2.37 -1.81
N TYR A 201 -8.54 -1.35 -1.16
CA TYR A 201 -8.32 -1.32 0.28
C TYR A 201 -9.64 -1.06 1.03
N LEU A 202 -9.89 -1.88 2.05
CA LEU A 202 -11.07 -1.77 2.93
C LEU A 202 -10.70 -1.19 4.30
N GLY A 203 -9.45 -1.38 4.72
CA GLY A 203 -8.81 -0.70 5.85
C GLY A 203 -7.44 -0.16 5.42
N TYR A 204 -7.10 1.04 5.89
CA TYR A 204 -5.87 1.74 5.55
C TYR A 204 -5.55 2.88 6.53
N SER A 205 -4.29 3.31 6.52
CA SER A 205 -3.84 4.61 7.02
C SER A 205 -3.41 5.49 5.85
N GLN A 206 -3.93 6.71 5.77
CA GLN A 206 -3.69 7.60 4.63
C GLN A 206 -2.35 8.31 4.78
N ALA A 207 -1.41 8.14 3.84
CA ALA A 207 -0.13 8.84 3.87
C ALA A 207 -0.16 10.15 3.09
N ALA A 208 -0.78 10.17 1.92
CA ALA A 208 -0.86 11.32 1.02
C ALA A 208 -2.30 11.61 0.57
N ASP A 209 -2.48 12.73 -0.12
CA ASP A 209 -3.75 13.04 -0.76
C ASP A 209 -4.15 11.96 -1.80
N TRP A 210 -5.44 11.83 -2.04
CA TRP A 210 -5.98 10.92 -3.04
C TRP A 210 -5.53 11.34 -4.44
N ARG A 211 -5.26 10.38 -5.34
CA ARG A 211 -4.99 10.69 -6.75
C ARG A 211 -6.19 11.38 -7.39
N ARG A 212 -7.38 10.86 -7.09
CA ARG A 212 -8.67 11.47 -7.44
C ARG A 212 -9.82 10.91 -6.63
N GLU A 213 -10.88 11.69 -6.62
CA GLU A 213 -12.22 11.30 -6.19
C GLU A 213 -12.90 10.48 -7.29
N VAL A 214 -13.43 9.29 -6.97
CA VAL A 214 -14.17 8.44 -7.92
C VAL A 214 -15.67 8.51 -7.63
N SER A 215 -16.06 8.38 -6.37
CA SER A 215 -17.41 8.61 -5.85
C SER A 215 -17.35 9.10 -4.40
N ALA A 216 -18.50 9.26 -3.73
CA ALA A 216 -18.50 9.55 -2.30
C ALA A 216 -17.81 8.42 -1.51
N GLU A 217 -18.05 7.17 -1.91
CA GLU A 217 -17.58 5.95 -1.25
C GLU A 217 -16.24 5.41 -1.76
N LEU A 218 -15.64 6.02 -2.77
CA LEU A 218 -14.47 5.47 -3.45
C LEU A 218 -13.49 6.56 -3.90
N VAL A 219 -12.22 6.33 -3.58
CA VAL A 219 -11.09 7.17 -4.01
C VAL A 219 -10.00 6.34 -4.66
N GLU A 220 -9.23 6.96 -5.54
CA GLU A 220 -8.01 6.36 -6.07
C GLU A 220 -6.82 6.69 -5.16
N SER A 221 -6.09 5.66 -4.75
CA SER A 221 -5.00 5.76 -3.79
C SER A 221 -3.73 6.32 -4.44
N LEU A 222 -3.01 7.17 -3.72
CA LEU A 222 -1.63 7.54 -4.06
C LEU A 222 -0.63 6.69 -3.26
N TYR A 223 -0.75 6.74 -1.94
CA TYR A 223 0.10 6.02 -1.01
C TYR A 223 -0.65 5.83 0.32
N VAL A 224 -0.91 4.59 0.69
CA VAL A 224 -1.63 4.20 1.92
C VAL A 224 -0.90 3.05 2.60
N TRP A 225 -0.85 3.06 3.93
CA TRP A 225 -0.27 1.99 4.73
C TRP A 225 -1.31 1.01 5.24
N THR A 226 -0.82 -0.06 5.87
CA THR A 226 -1.52 -1.22 6.40
C THR A 226 -2.11 -2.14 5.34
N THR A 227 -2.16 -3.43 5.66
CA THR A 227 -2.74 -4.49 4.82
C THR A 227 -3.87 -5.24 5.53
N VAL A 228 -4.41 -4.66 6.61
CA VAL A 228 -5.46 -5.26 7.47
C VAL A 228 -6.63 -5.83 6.67
N ALA A 229 -7.03 -5.17 5.58
CA ALA A 229 -8.04 -5.68 4.68
C ALA A 229 -7.97 -5.06 3.28
N TYR A 230 -7.85 -5.89 2.26
CA TYR A 230 -7.94 -5.47 0.86
C TYR A 230 -8.45 -6.59 -0.06
N ILE A 231 -9.08 -6.20 -1.16
CA ILE A 231 -9.43 -7.10 -2.25
C ILE A 231 -8.32 -7.02 -3.31
N VAL A 232 -7.87 -8.17 -3.81
CA VAL A 232 -6.91 -8.27 -4.92
C VAL A 232 -7.52 -9.04 -6.08
N TRP A 233 -7.40 -8.47 -7.27
CA TRP A 233 -7.77 -9.14 -8.52
C TRP A 233 -6.59 -9.93 -9.09
N PRO A 234 -6.83 -11.00 -9.88
CA PRO A 234 -5.77 -11.79 -10.49
C PRO A 234 -4.78 -10.97 -11.33
N ALA A 235 -5.23 -9.89 -11.97
CA ALA A 235 -4.35 -8.94 -12.67
C ALA A 235 -3.36 -8.25 -11.71
N GLY A 236 -3.86 -7.78 -10.56
CA GLY A 236 -3.03 -7.16 -9.51
C GLY A 236 -2.06 -8.16 -8.88
N ALA A 237 -2.53 -9.36 -8.54
CA ALA A 237 -1.68 -10.42 -7.99
C ALA A 237 -0.52 -10.80 -8.92
N LYS A 238 -0.76 -10.89 -10.24
CA LYS A 238 0.31 -11.13 -11.24
C LYS A 238 1.36 -10.03 -11.24
N ILE A 239 0.94 -8.76 -11.15
CA ILE A 239 1.86 -7.62 -11.12
C ILE A 239 2.70 -7.67 -9.85
N LEU A 240 2.07 -7.85 -8.68
CA LEU A 240 2.75 -7.97 -7.39
C LEU A 240 3.78 -9.10 -7.42
N LEU A 241 3.41 -10.30 -7.86
CA LEU A 241 4.32 -11.44 -7.97
C LEU A 241 5.46 -11.22 -8.97
N SER A 242 5.23 -10.47 -10.05
CA SER A 242 6.27 -10.16 -11.05
C SER A 242 7.33 -9.17 -10.56
N LYS A 243 7.07 -8.48 -9.44
CA LYS A 243 7.93 -7.42 -8.89
C LYS A 243 8.77 -7.87 -7.70
N LEU A 244 8.66 -9.15 -7.30
CA LEU A 244 9.46 -9.72 -6.22
C LEU A 244 10.98 -9.53 -6.46
N PRO A 245 11.78 -9.44 -5.39
CA PRO A 245 11.40 -9.59 -3.98
C PRO A 245 10.67 -8.36 -3.39
N VAL A 246 9.85 -8.59 -2.37
CA VAL A 246 9.36 -7.51 -1.48
C VAL A 246 10.58 -6.97 -0.73
N ASN A 247 10.87 -5.68 -0.88
CA ASN A 247 12.10 -5.07 -0.37
C ASN A 247 11.88 -3.87 0.58
N GLU A 248 10.69 -3.79 1.18
CA GLU A 248 10.23 -2.86 2.22
C GLU A 248 9.17 -3.61 3.05
N PRO A 249 8.66 -3.09 4.19
CA PRO A 249 7.43 -3.62 4.77
C PRO A 249 6.33 -3.70 3.69
N VAL A 250 5.52 -4.76 3.72
CA VAL A 250 4.72 -5.12 2.53
C VAL A 250 3.73 -4.03 2.11
N ASP A 251 3.17 -3.32 3.08
CA ASP A 251 2.30 -2.17 2.86
C ASP A 251 3.05 -0.99 2.25
N ASN A 252 4.24 -0.64 2.77
CA ASN A 252 5.13 0.37 2.17
C ASN A 252 5.48 0.02 0.72
N TRP A 253 5.78 -1.25 0.46
CA TRP A 253 6.15 -1.76 -0.85
C TRP A 253 4.99 -1.67 -1.84
N MET A 254 3.81 -2.15 -1.44
CA MET A 254 2.58 -2.05 -2.24
C MET A 254 2.20 -0.60 -2.51
N ALA A 255 2.32 0.27 -1.52
CA ALA A 255 2.10 1.71 -1.66
C ALA A 255 3.11 2.36 -2.62
N GLY A 256 4.37 1.92 -2.60
CA GLY A 256 5.40 2.36 -3.54
C GLY A 256 5.10 2.00 -5.00
N LEU A 257 4.60 0.79 -5.23
CA LEU A 257 4.12 0.36 -6.56
C LEU A 257 2.90 1.18 -7.00
N CYS A 258 1.99 1.49 -6.08
CA CYS A 258 0.86 2.36 -6.37
C CYS A 258 1.31 3.78 -6.72
N ALA A 259 2.22 4.37 -5.95
CA ALA A 259 2.77 5.71 -6.20
C ALA A 259 3.56 5.79 -7.52
N SER A 260 4.11 4.68 -8.00
CA SER A 260 4.87 4.59 -9.25
C SER A 260 4.02 4.18 -10.46
N ASP A 261 2.70 4.17 -10.32
CA ASP A 261 1.72 3.80 -11.36
C ASP A 261 1.82 2.34 -11.85
N ASP A 262 2.55 1.47 -11.15
CA ASP A 262 2.61 0.03 -11.43
C ASP A 262 1.29 -0.68 -11.05
N ILE A 263 0.60 -0.18 -10.01
CA ILE A 263 -0.64 -0.75 -9.49
C ILE A 263 -1.74 0.31 -9.37
N LYS A 264 -2.91 0.00 -9.94
CA LYS A 264 -4.15 0.78 -9.78
C LYS A 264 -4.89 0.33 -8.52
N ALA A 265 -4.68 1.05 -7.44
CA ALA A 265 -5.31 0.78 -6.16
C ALA A 265 -6.34 1.84 -5.80
N TYR A 266 -7.44 1.40 -5.22
CA TYR A 266 -8.52 2.25 -4.74
C TYR A 266 -8.79 1.99 -3.25
N CYS A 267 -9.47 2.90 -2.59
CA CYS A 267 -9.83 2.78 -1.18
C CYS A 267 -11.32 3.03 -0.99
N VAL A 268 -11.99 2.20 -0.19
CA VAL A 268 -13.36 2.50 0.27
C VAL A 268 -13.29 3.66 1.26
N ARG A 269 -14.20 4.63 1.15
CA ARG A 269 -14.25 5.79 2.05
C ARG A 269 -15.68 6.02 2.58
N PRO A 270 -15.90 6.12 3.90
CA PRO A 270 -14.94 5.89 4.97
C PRO A 270 -14.40 4.46 4.94
N LYS A 271 -13.24 4.20 5.57
CA LYS A 271 -12.71 2.84 5.71
C LYS A 271 -13.74 1.97 6.44
N ILE A 272 -13.96 0.76 5.92
CA ILE A 272 -15.00 -0.16 6.39
C ILE A 272 -14.44 -1.33 7.19
N VAL A 273 -13.12 -1.48 7.22
CA VAL A 273 -12.39 -2.36 8.13
C VAL A 273 -11.36 -1.55 8.89
N LEU A 274 -11.36 -1.72 10.21
CA LEU A 274 -10.45 -1.11 11.15
C LEU A 274 -9.51 -2.18 11.70
N GLN A 275 -8.46 -1.75 12.41
CA GLN A 275 -7.69 -2.65 13.25
C GLN A 275 -8.39 -2.77 14.61
N ALA A 276 -8.41 -3.98 15.15
CA ALA A 276 -9.06 -4.27 16.44
C ALA A 276 -8.34 -3.55 17.59
N ASP A 277 -7.01 -3.51 17.51
CA ASP A 277 -6.14 -2.93 18.52
C ASP A 277 -5.47 -1.63 18.02
N ALA A 278 -4.87 -0.89 18.95
CA ALA A 278 -4.08 0.29 18.62
C ALA A 278 -2.82 -0.13 17.87
N TRP A 279 -2.18 0.85 17.21
CA TRP A 279 -0.85 0.67 16.65
C TRP A 279 0.09 0.01 17.68
N ASN A 280 0.73 -1.09 17.27
CA ASN A 280 1.65 -1.92 18.06
C ASN A 280 1.10 -2.58 19.33
N VAL A 281 -0.17 -2.39 19.67
CA VAL A 281 -0.79 -3.15 20.75
C VAL A 281 -1.09 -4.55 20.25
N ASN A 282 -0.61 -5.56 20.98
CA ASN A 282 -0.86 -6.98 20.67
C ASN A 282 -0.34 -7.45 19.29
N SER A 283 0.54 -6.65 18.65
CA SER A 283 1.12 -6.94 17.35
C SER A 283 2.22 -8.01 17.43
N ASP A 284 2.23 -8.90 16.44
CA ASP A 284 3.31 -9.87 16.22
C ASP A 284 4.35 -9.38 15.20
N VAL A 285 4.09 -8.24 14.58
CA VAL A 285 4.97 -7.57 13.61
C VAL A 285 5.61 -6.40 14.35
N ALA A 286 6.84 -6.61 14.82
CA ALA A 286 7.67 -5.50 15.26
C ALA A 286 8.14 -4.73 14.02
N HIS A 287 7.89 -3.44 13.93
CA HIS A 287 8.29 -2.64 12.77
C HIS A 287 9.73 -2.15 12.94
N SER A 288 10.54 -2.33 11.89
CA SER A 288 11.97 -2.03 11.91
C SER A 288 12.28 -0.54 12.08
N ASP A 289 11.32 0.32 11.79
CA ASP A 289 11.45 1.77 11.93
C ASP A 289 11.08 2.28 13.33
N GLU A 290 10.46 1.48 14.22
CA GLU A 290 9.97 1.87 15.55
C GLU A 290 11.00 2.54 16.48
N HIS A 291 12.28 2.17 16.42
CA HIS A 291 13.24 2.51 17.47
C HIS A 291 14.07 3.78 17.22
N TYR A 292 13.77 4.51 16.16
CA TYR A 292 14.63 5.58 15.67
C TYR A 292 13.98 6.95 15.58
N TRP A 293 12.69 6.93 15.83
CA TRP A 293 11.81 8.01 16.14
C TRP A 293 12.31 8.65 17.46
N GLY A 294 12.72 9.93 17.46
CA GLY A 294 13.22 10.62 18.68
C GLY A 294 12.16 10.70 19.81
N PRO A 295 12.41 11.33 20.97
CA PRO A 295 11.42 11.41 22.04
C PRO A 295 10.09 12.11 21.65
N ASN A 296 10.04 12.80 20.50
CA ASN A 296 8.86 13.51 19.98
C ASN A 296 8.26 12.86 18.73
N SER A 297 8.35 11.54 18.62
CA SER A 297 8.13 10.87 17.36
C SER A 297 6.87 9.98 17.34
N ASP A 298 6.33 9.89 16.13
CA ASP A 298 5.01 9.46 15.64
C ASP A 298 4.44 8.09 16.12
N ILE A 299 4.96 7.43 17.16
CA ILE A 299 4.31 6.21 17.68
C ILE A 299 2.90 6.52 18.23
N GLN A 300 2.60 7.79 18.53
CA GLN A 300 1.33 8.21 19.12
C GLN A 300 0.31 8.81 18.15
N HIS A 301 0.65 9.08 16.87
CA HIS A 301 -0.33 9.66 15.95
C HIS A 301 -1.09 8.61 15.13
N SER A 302 -1.94 7.86 15.84
CA SER A 302 -2.95 7.01 15.21
C SER A 302 -3.99 7.85 14.48
N ASP A 303 -4.52 7.37 13.36
CA ASP A 303 -5.70 7.98 12.76
C ASP A 303 -6.89 7.89 13.74
N VAL A 304 -7.68 8.96 13.85
CA VAL A 304 -8.81 9.18 14.80
C VAL A 304 -9.86 8.06 14.82
N LEU A 305 -9.87 7.20 13.80
CA LEU A 305 -10.71 6.01 13.70
C LEU A 305 -10.01 4.79 14.33
N TYR A 306 -9.55 4.99 15.56
CA TYR A 306 -9.11 3.97 16.51
C TYR A 306 -10.19 3.87 17.59
N TRP A 307 -10.69 2.67 17.86
CA TRP A 307 -11.79 2.49 18.79
C TRP A 307 -11.39 2.71 20.26
N GLY A 308 -10.12 2.48 20.63
CA GLY A 308 -9.71 2.52 22.03
C GLY A 308 -10.13 1.26 22.81
N PRO A 309 -9.48 0.96 23.95
CA PRO A 309 -9.83 -0.18 24.81
C PRO A 309 -11.18 0.00 25.54
N GLY A 310 -11.84 1.16 25.39
CA GLY A 310 -13.14 1.47 26.01
C GLY A 310 -14.34 1.41 25.06
N HIS A 311 -14.14 1.08 23.78
CA HIS A 311 -15.27 0.96 22.86
C HIS A 311 -15.93 -0.42 23.02
N PRO A 312 -17.27 -0.51 23.07
CA PRO A 312 -17.97 -1.79 23.24
C PRO A 312 -17.67 -2.84 22.16
N GLU A 313 -17.04 -2.44 21.05
CA GLU A 313 -16.63 -3.33 19.96
C GLU A 313 -15.15 -3.78 20.03
N ALA A 314 -14.36 -3.23 20.97
CA ALA A 314 -12.94 -3.54 21.12
C ALA A 314 -12.65 -4.88 21.82
N GLY A 315 -13.67 -5.58 22.33
CA GLY A 315 -13.58 -7.01 22.69
C GLY A 315 -12.36 -7.40 23.53
N GLY A 316 -12.15 -6.76 24.69
CA GLY A 316 -11.13 -7.15 25.66
C GLY A 316 -11.54 -6.72 27.07
N ASP A 317 -11.47 -7.63 28.03
CA ASP A 317 -11.74 -7.36 29.45
C ASP A 317 -10.68 -6.35 29.98
N PRO A 318 -11.06 -5.19 30.53
CA PRO A 318 -10.12 -4.14 30.95
C PRO A 318 -9.33 -4.49 32.23
N ALA A 319 -9.49 -5.69 32.78
CA ALA A 319 -8.79 -6.13 34.00
C ALA A 319 -7.34 -6.59 33.73
N GLY A 320 -6.46 -5.63 33.43
CA GLY A 320 -5.03 -5.87 33.25
C GLY A 320 -4.15 -4.63 33.40
N GLY A 321 -4.60 -3.63 34.18
CA GLY A 321 -3.81 -2.44 34.47
C GLY A 321 -2.70 -2.74 35.48
N LEU A 322 -1.46 -2.86 35.01
CA LEU A 322 -0.28 -2.83 35.85
C LEU A 322 -0.07 -1.39 36.36
N LEU A 323 -0.30 -1.27 37.67
CA LEU A 323 0.02 -0.18 38.56
C LEU A 323 1.47 0.29 38.37
N TRP A 324 1.68 1.57 38.09
CA TRP A 324 2.91 2.28 38.43
C TRP A 324 2.50 3.63 39.04
N ASP A 325 2.36 3.62 40.36
CA ASP A 325 2.38 4.81 41.20
C ASP A 325 3.82 5.25 41.49
N LEU A 326 3.93 6.52 41.93
CA LEU A 326 5.05 7.21 42.58
C LEU A 326 5.98 7.99 41.63
N ASP A 327 6.14 9.31 41.68
CA ASP A 327 5.66 10.35 42.61
C ASP A 327 5.72 11.71 41.89
N SER A 328 4.71 12.56 42.10
CA SER A 328 4.79 14.00 41.87
C SER A 328 4.48 14.71 43.18
N GLU A 329 5.51 15.08 43.93
CA GLU A 329 5.42 16.12 44.95
C GLU A 329 5.48 17.47 44.24
N ASP A 330 4.40 18.26 44.33
CA ASP A 330 4.45 19.71 44.54
C ASP A 330 3.00 20.25 44.58
N SER A 331 2.50 20.52 45.78
CA SER A 331 1.52 21.58 46.00
C SER A 331 1.66 22.14 47.42
N GLU A 332 1.96 23.43 47.47
CA GLU A 332 2.03 24.32 48.62
C GLU A 332 0.70 24.39 49.39
N ASP A 333 0.76 24.60 50.70
CA ASP A 333 -0.12 25.51 51.46
C ASP A 333 0.37 25.60 52.93
N GLU A 334 1.16 26.64 53.25
CA GLU A 334 0.95 27.59 54.36
C GLU A 334 1.94 28.77 54.30
#